data_AF-A0A2D0HB76-F1
#
_entry.id   AF-A0A2D0HB76-F1
#
_cell.length_a   1.000
_cell.length_b   1.000
_cell.length_c   1.000
_cell.angle_alpha   90.00
_cell.angle_beta   90.00
_cell.angle_gamma   90.00
#
_symmetry.space_group_name_H-M   'P 1'
#
loop_
_entity.id
_entity.type
_entity.pdbx_description
1 polymer ?
#
loop_
_entity_poly.entity_id
_entity_poly.type
_entity_poly.pdbx_seq_one_letter_code
_entity_poly.pdbx_strand_id
1 'polypeptide(L)' 'MLSRGKRWWRAAVDKWGYDERNQLVADIFDDHGQEFIKFRNGKEILVDTAYKWGWNRVADYASPFSESNSSLGSINARES' A
#
# COMPACT_ATOMS: atom_id res chain seq x y z
N MET A 1 -2.22 -20.36 -15.50
CA MET A 1 -2.15 -20.02 -14.06
C MET A 1 -2.23 -18.51 -13.92
N LEU A 2 -2.90 -17.97 -12.90
CA LEU A 2 -2.83 -16.53 -12.60
C LEU A 2 -1.46 -16.19 -12.01
N SER A 3 -0.91 -15.03 -12.40
CA SER A 3 0.29 -14.44 -11.78
C SER A 3 0.04 -14.13 -10.30
N ARG A 4 1.09 -13.95 -9.50
CA ARG A 4 0.94 -13.72 -8.05
C ARG A 4 0.22 -12.41 -7.80
N GLY A 5 0.52 -11.37 -8.57
CA GLY A 5 -0.16 -10.09 -8.53
C GLY A 5 -1.66 -10.24 -8.79
N LYS A 6 -2.05 -10.96 -9.85
CA LYS A 6 -3.49 -11.22 -10.13
C LYS A 6 -4.19 -12.02 -9.04
N ARG A 7 -3.50 -12.93 -8.35
CA ARG A 7 -4.05 -13.65 -7.20
C ARG A 7 -4.22 -12.72 -6.00
N TRP A 8 -3.23 -11.87 -5.74
CA TRP A 8 -3.29 -10.88 -4.67
C TRP A 8 -4.44 -9.90 -4.88
N TRP A 9 -4.62 -9.38 -6.11
CA TRP A 9 -5.71 -8.48 -6.48
C TRP A 9 -7.10 -9.06 -6.19
N ARG A 10 -7.30 -10.35 -6.52
CA ARG A 10 -8.56 -11.04 -6.24
C ARG A 10 -8.77 -11.22 -4.74
N ALA A 11 -7.75 -11.68 -4.02
CA ALA A 11 -7.82 -11.85 -2.58
C ALA A 11 -8.04 -10.53 -1.83
N ALA A 12 -7.56 -9.41 -2.38
CA ALA A 12 -7.80 -8.08 -1.83
C ALA A 12 -9.29 -7.71 -1.85
N VAL A 13 -10.04 -8.15 -2.88
CA VAL A 13 -11.51 -8.00 -2.90
C VAL A 13 -12.16 -8.84 -1.81
N ASP A 14 -11.69 -10.06 -1.58
CA ASP A 14 -12.23 -10.92 -0.51
C ASP A 14 -11.96 -10.36 0.90
N LYS A 15 -10.93 -9.50 1.06
CA LYS A 15 -10.54 -8.93 2.35
C LYS A 15 -11.07 -7.52 2.61
N TRP A 16 -11.06 -6.66 1.61
CA TRP A 16 -11.44 -5.26 1.75
C TRP A 16 -12.72 -4.91 0.99
N GLY A 17 -13.20 -5.79 0.12
CA GLY A 17 -14.29 -5.48 -0.81
C GLY A 17 -13.80 -4.73 -2.06
N TYR A 18 -14.71 -4.52 -3.00
CA TYR A 18 -14.39 -3.86 -4.27
C TYR A 18 -14.06 -2.39 -4.09
N ASP A 19 -14.82 -1.67 -3.27
CA ASP A 19 -14.69 -0.22 -3.12
C ASP A 19 -13.36 0.16 -2.47
N GLU A 20 -13.05 -0.43 -1.32
CA GLU A 20 -11.80 -0.15 -0.60
C GLU A 20 -10.57 -0.55 -1.43
N ARG A 21 -10.58 -1.71 -2.10
CA ARG A 21 -9.48 -2.10 -2.99
C ARG A 21 -9.29 -1.11 -4.14
N ASN A 22 -10.38 -0.61 -4.74
CA ASN A 22 -10.32 0.38 -5.83
C ASN A 22 -9.83 1.76 -5.35
N GLN A 23 -10.13 2.12 -4.10
CA GLN A 23 -9.68 3.36 -3.46
C GLN A 23 -8.21 3.31 -3.05
N LEU A 24 -7.70 2.15 -2.64
CA LEU A 24 -6.32 1.99 -2.20
C LEU A 24 -5.38 1.66 -3.36
N VAL A 25 -5.78 0.75 -4.25
CA VAL A 25 -4.91 0.18 -5.27
C VAL A 25 -5.27 0.74 -6.64
N ALA A 26 -4.27 1.31 -7.32
CA ALA A 26 -4.40 1.84 -8.66
C ALA A 26 -4.19 0.75 -9.73
N ASP A 27 -3.13 -0.04 -9.59
CA ASP A 27 -2.77 -1.06 -10.58
C ASP A 27 -1.84 -2.14 -10.01
N ILE A 28 -1.67 -3.23 -10.75
CA ILE A 28 -0.60 -4.22 -10.55
C ILE A 28 0.16 -4.39 -11.86
N PHE A 29 1.45 -4.09 -11.84
CA PHE A 29 2.30 -4.13 -13.02
C PHE A 29 3.48 -5.08 -12.81
N ASP A 30 4.02 -5.58 -13.92
CA ASP A 30 5.26 -6.35 -13.94
C ASP A 30 6.38 -5.43 -14.44
N ASP A 31 7.49 -5.43 -13.72
CA ASP A 31 8.74 -4.78 -14.13
C ASP A 31 9.87 -5.82 -14.06
N HIS A 32 10.42 -6.15 -15.22
CA HIS A 32 11.51 -7.13 -15.37
C HIS A 32 11.29 -8.48 -14.65
N GLY A 33 10.05 -8.99 -14.65
CA GLY A 33 9.70 -10.28 -14.03
C GLY A 33 9.41 -10.20 -12.52
N GLN A 34 9.34 -8.99 -11.96
CA GLN A 34 8.85 -8.75 -10.61
C GLN A 34 7.52 -8.00 -10.67
N GLU A 35 6.53 -8.53 -9.94
CA GLU A 35 5.21 -7.90 -9.86
C GLU A 35 5.17 -6.89 -8.71
N PHE A 36 4.64 -5.70 -8.99
CA PHE A 36 4.46 -4.60 -8.05
C PHE A 36 2.98 -4.20 -7.95
N ILE A 37 2.61 -3.68 -6.79
CA ILE A 37 1.31 -3.09 -6.51
C ILE A 37 1.50 -1.57 -6.48
N LYS A 38 0.79 -0.86 -7.35
CA LYS A 38 0.73 0.60 -7.38
C LYS A 38 -0.46 1.07 -6.56
N PHE A 39 -0.22 1.88 -5.54
CA PHE A 39 -1.28 2.47 -4.72
C PHE A 39 -1.70 3.84 -5.26
N ARG A 40 -2.94 4.24 -4.94
CA ARG A 40 -3.51 5.55 -5.31
C ARG A 40 -2.80 6.72 -4.64
N ASN A 41 -2.12 6.49 -3.52
CA ASN A 41 -1.26 7.47 -2.86
C ASN A 41 0.12 7.65 -3.53
N GLY A 42 0.36 7.00 -4.68
CA GLY A 42 1.61 7.09 -5.44
C GLY A 42 2.73 6.16 -4.95
N LYS A 43 2.54 5.46 -3.83
CA LYS A 43 3.51 4.48 -3.32
C LYS A 43 3.39 3.16 -4.07
N GLU A 44 4.46 2.40 -4.08
CA GLU A 44 4.56 1.11 -4.77
C GLU A 44 5.25 0.07 -3.88
N ILE A 45 4.79 -1.19 -3.93
CA ILE A 45 5.45 -2.29 -3.23
C ILE A 45 5.49 -3.54 -4.07
N LEU A 46 6.51 -4.38 -3.87
CA LEU A 46 6.54 -5.73 -4.42
C LEU A 46 5.35 -6.55 -3.90
N VAL A 47 4.74 -7.34 -4.78
CA VAL A 47 3.65 -8.27 -4.43
C VAL A 47 4.11 -9.24 -3.34
N ASP A 48 5.34 -9.76 -3.41
CA ASP A 48 5.90 -10.64 -2.36
C ASP A 48 6.01 -9.94 -1.00
N THR A 49 6.37 -8.65 -0.99
CA THR A 49 6.40 -7.86 0.24
C THR A 49 5.01 -7.65 0.80
N ALA A 50 4.02 -7.40 -0.07
CA ALA A 50 2.61 -7.27 0.34
C ALA A 50 2.10 -8.53 1.03
N TYR A 51 2.44 -9.71 0.51
CA TYR A 51 2.13 -10.99 1.15
C TYR A 51 2.76 -11.13 2.54
N LYS A 52 4.02 -10.72 2.70
CA LYS A 52 4.73 -10.78 3.99
C LYS A 52 4.18 -9.80 5.01
N TRP A 53 3.76 -8.62 4.57
CA TRP A 53 3.22 -7.57 5.46
C TRP A 53 1.81 -7.89 5.94
N GLY A 54 1.03 -8.60 5.13
CA GLY A 54 -0.38 -8.86 5.41
C GLY A 54 -1.27 -7.65 5.19
N TRP A 55 -2.58 -7.89 5.18
CA TRP A 55 -3.59 -6.94 4.72
C TRP A 55 -3.60 -5.62 5.51
N ASN A 56 -3.67 -5.66 6.84
CA ASN A 56 -3.79 -4.45 7.65
C ASN A 56 -2.62 -3.47 7.44
N ARG A 57 -1.39 -3.99 7.36
CA ARG A 57 -0.19 -3.16 7.16
C ARG A 57 -0.12 -2.59 5.75
N VAL A 58 -0.58 -3.34 4.74
CA VAL A 58 -0.64 -2.84 3.37
C VAL A 58 -1.71 -1.75 3.23
N ALA A 59 -2.87 -1.92 3.86
CA ALA A 59 -3.93 -0.92 3.87
C ALA A 59 -3.45 0.39 4.55
N ASP A 60 -2.77 0.29 5.69
CA ASP A 60 -2.15 1.45 6.34
C ASP A 60 -1.14 2.14 5.42
N TYR A 61 -0.21 1.38 4.82
CA TYR A 61 0.79 1.92 3.91
C TYR A 61 0.19 2.61 2.67
N ALA A 62 -0.93 2.08 2.16
CA ALA A 62 -1.68 2.61 1.03
C ALA A 62 -2.58 3.81 1.41
N SER A 63 -2.82 4.03 2.69
CA SER A 63 -3.64 5.13 3.18
C SER A 63 -2.97 6.48 2.89
N PRO A 64 -3.72 7.49 2.42
CA PRO A 64 -3.18 8.83 2.18
C PRO A 64 -2.74 9.54 3.48
N PHE A 65 -3.16 9.05 4.65
CA PHE A 65 -2.88 9.65 5.95
C PHE A 65 -1.74 8.97 6.74
N SER A 66 -1.07 7.96 6.18
CA SER A 66 0.01 7.21 6.87
C SER A 66 1.35 7.98 6.93
N GLU A 67 1.31 9.31 6.88
CA GLU A 67 2.43 10.19 7.24
C GLU A 67 2.00 11.18 8.33
N SER A 68 1.96 10.70 9.58
CA SER A 68 2.01 11.53 10.79
C SER A 68 2.33 10.67 12.03
N ASN A 69 3.54 10.12 12.11
CA ASN A 69 4.16 9.87 13.42
C ASN A 69 5.69 9.70 13.33
N SER A 70 6.35 10.67 12.68
CA SER A 70 7.82 10.78 12.73
C SER A 70 8.29 12.23 12.81
N SER A 71 7.52 13.11 13.46
CA SER A 71 7.92 14.49 13.77
C SER A 71 7.30 14.99 15.09
N LEU A 72 7.50 14.27 16.20
CA LEU A 72 7.37 14.84 17.55
C LEU A 72 8.74 15.05 18.18
N GLY A 73 9.68 15.55 17.38
CA GLY A 73 11.06 15.74 17.80
C GLY A 73 11.73 16.85 17.01
N SER A 74 11.17 18.06 17.02
CA SER A 74 11.91 19.29 16.69
C SER A 74 11.13 20.53 17.15
N ILE A 75 11.57 21.04 18.31
CA ILE A 75 11.68 22.46 18.69
C ILE A 75 10.40 23.32 18.81
N ASN A 76 9.85 23.34 20.03
CA ASN A 76 9.47 24.62 20.64
C ASN A 76 10.73 25.47 20.80
N ALA A 77 10.99 26.37 19.87
CA ALA A 77 11.98 27.42 20.06
C ALA A 77 11.46 28.74 19.48
N ARG A 78 11.08 29.62 20.43
CA ARG A 78 11.13 31.09 20.38
C ARG A 78 9.99 31.81 19.67
N GLU A 79 8.99 32.16 20.48
CA GLU A 79 8.43 33.52 20.44
C GLU A 79 8.81 34.26 21.74
N SER A 80 9.09 35.56 21.58
CA SER A 80 9.52 36.59 22.54
C SER A 80 11.02 36.71 22.81
#